data_AF-A0A0D3DNY8-F1
#
_entry.id   AF-A0A0D3DNY8-F1
#
_cell.length_a   1.000
_cell.length_b   1.000
_cell.length_c   1.000
_cell.angle_alpha   90.00
_cell.angle_beta   90.00
_cell.angle_gamma   90.00
#
_symmetry.space_group_name_H-M   'P 1'
#
loop_
_entity.id
_entity.type
_entity.pdbx_description
1 polymer ?
#
loop_
_entity_poly.entity_id
_entity_poly.type
_entity_poly.pdbx_seq_one_letter_code
_entity_poly.pdbx_strand_id
1 'polypeptide(L)'
;MRKPGEKNPDELMVIRKRKREGGWAEEIDRKEEETLRKARLRRLFGGFDIEIEGASCYFGGMSVYKGGVDCPLVARLYAKVGLHRYNMLEGTNLHLREIEKYNLVWIKSEIYPKQFFDAVDLPGKWPSKEAFADKTRFLYKMQESDWEEHDWIRLYMEIAFFNSDRWLNHNLSDLKILNVVVETEENLPHETVLKSFRNVLVYIRYDQYLGADGVCKHIAIVRRTVELTTHCVCLFGESLLVPDSE
;
A
#
# COMPACT_ATOMS: atom_id res chain seq x y z
N MET A 1 19.80 8.68 40.03
CA MET A 1 21.22 9.00 39.75
C MET A 1 21.57 8.43 38.38
N ARG A 2 21.86 9.29 37.40
CA ARG A 2 22.25 8.90 36.02
C ARG A 2 23.75 8.59 35.99
N LYS A 3 24.17 7.61 35.19
CA LYS A 3 25.59 7.23 35.04
C LYS A 3 26.36 8.36 34.33
N PRO A 4 27.61 8.66 34.71
CA PRO A 4 28.43 9.65 34.01
C PRO A 4 28.86 9.10 32.64
N GLY A 5 28.47 9.78 31.55
CA GLY A 5 28.94 9.47 30.19
C GLY A 5 27.87 9.27 29.12
N GLU A 6 26.59 9.24 29.49
CA GLU A 6 25.49 9.13 28.52
C GLU A 6 25.18 10.53 27.94
N LYS A 7 25.61 10.78 26.71
CA LYS A 7 25.28 12.02 25.98
C LYS A 7 23.83 11.99 25.52
N ASN A 8 23.15 13.12 25.65
CA ASN A 8 21.79 13.31 25.16
C ASN A 8 21.76 13.21 23.62
N PRO A 9 20.90 12.37 23.01
CA PRO A 9 20.82 12.25 21.55
C PRO A 9 20.50 13.59 20.83
N ASP A 10 19.89 14.56 21.50
CA ASP A 10 19.63 15.88 20.92
C ASP A 10 20.88 16.80 20.88
N GLU A 11 21.93 16.49 21.65
CA GLU A 11 23.21 17.25 21.61
C GLU A 11 24.11 16.85 20.43
N LEU A 12 23.79 15.76 19.71
CA LEU A 12 24.50 15.40 18.47
C LEU A 12 24.16 16.31 17.29
N MET A 13 23.09 17.11 17.38
CA MET A 13 22.67 18.00 16.28
C MET A 13 23.49 19.31 16.15
N VAL A 14 24.44 19.62 17.04
CA VAL A 14 25.06 20.97 17.06
C VAL A 14 26.57 20.98 17.28
N ILE A 15 27.39 20.28 16.47
CA ILE A 15 28.86 20.52 16.39
C ILE A 15 29.34 20.04 15.01
N ARG A 16 29.93 20.77 14.05
CA ARG A 16 30.51 22.12 13.93
C ARG A 16 30.54 22.46 12.42
N LYS A 17 29.89 23.54 11.99
CA LYS A 17 30.23 24.22 10.72
C LYS A 17 31.57 24.93 10.89
N ARG A 18 32.60 24.52 10.15
CA ARG A 18 33.80 25.34 9.92
C ARG A 18 34.16 25.31 8.44
N LYS A 19 34.05 26.47 7.79
CA LYS A 19 34.49 26.73 6.41
C LYS A 19 36.01 26.54 6.32
N ARG A 20 36.50 25.83 5.30
CA ARG A 20 37.70 26.19 4.51
C ARG A 20 37.77 25.38 3.21
N GLU A 21 37.83 26.15 2.13
CA GLU A 21 38.45 25.91 0.81
C GLU A 21 38.34 24.52 0.16
N GLY A 22 37.49 24.45 -0.87
CA GLY A 22 37.80 23.81 -2.15
C GLY A 22 37.86 22.27 -2.20
N GLY A 23 36.81 21.67 -2.76
CA GLY A 23 36.93 20.44 -3.56
C GLY A 23 36.73 19.11 -2.85
N TRP A 24 36.92 19.02 -1.52
CA TRP A 24 36.75 17.74 -0.80
C TRP A 24 35.60 17.75 0.21
N ALA A 25 35.32 18.91 0.81
CA ALA A 25 34.23 19.04 1.78
C ALA A 25 32.85 18.84 1.14
N GLU A 26 32.59 19.43 -0.04
CA GLU A 26 31.30 19.28 -0.74
C GLU A 26 31.06 17.86 -1.28
N GLU A 27 32.11 17.11 -1.61
CA GLU A 27 31.97 15.72 -2.03
C GLU A 27 31.76 14.76 -0.84
N ILE A 28 32.37 15.05 0.31
CA ILE A 28 32.10 14.34 1.56
C ILE A 28 30.67 14.65 2.03
N ASP A 29 30.24 15.91 2.02
CA ASP A 29 28.89 16.32 2.43
C ASP A 29 27.82 15.69 1.54
N ARG A 30 28.05 15.65 0.21
CA ARG A 30 27.18 14.96 -0.75
C ARG A 30 27.20 13.43 -0.58
N LYS A 31 28.37 12.81 -0.32
CA LYS A 31 28.45 11.37 -0.02
C LYS A 31 27.78 11.03 1.31
N GLU A 32 27.89 11.89 2.30
CA GLU A 32 27.30 11.72 3.63
C GLU A 32 25.78 11.93 3.57
N GLU A 33 25.31 12.92 2.81
CA GLU A 33 23.90 13.12 2.47
C GLU A 33 23.35 11.95 1.64
N GLU A 34 24.10 11.43 0.67
CA GLU A 34 23.72 10.23 -0.09
C GLU A 34 23.74 8.97 0.79
N THR A 35 24.64 8.89 1.76
CA THR A 35 24.72 7.77 2.71
C THR A 35 23.58 7.84 3.72
N LEU A 36 23.24 9.04 4.21
CA LEU A 36 22.07 9.31 5.04
C LEU A 36 20.78 9.06 4.25
N ARG A 37 20.72 9.46 2.97
CA ARG A 37 19.61 9.15 2.07
C ARG A 37 19.53 7.65 1.83
N LYS A 38 20.63 6.94 1.59
CA LYS A 38 20.70 5.46 1.47
C LYS A 38 20.41 4.74 2.78
N ALA A 39 20.70 5.33 3.93
CA ALA A 39 20.38 4.80 5.25
C ALA A 39 18.90 5.04 5.58
N ARG A 40 18.36 6.19 5.19
CA ARG A 40 16.94 6.53 5.26
C ARG A 40 16.13 5.66 4.31
N LEU A 41 16.62 5.45 3.08
CA LEU A 41 16.15 4.45 2.11
C LEU A 41 16.26 3.04 2.73
N ARG A 42 17.38 2.63 3.33
CA ARG A 42 17.47 1.31 4.00
C ARG A 42 16.50 1.15 5.18
N ARG A 43 16.18 2.22 5.90
CA ARG A 43 15.10 2.26 6.90
C ARG A 43 13.70 2.28 6.26
N LEU A 44 13.56 2.85 5.06
CA LEU A 44 12.36 2.86 4.20
C LEU A 44 12.04 1.48 3.60
N PHE A 45 13.10 0.78 3.19
CA PHE A 45 13.13 -0.40 2.32
C PHE A 45 13.70 -1.60 3.08
N GLY A 46 13.41 -1.75 4.37
CA GLY A 46 13.82 -2.91 5.18
C GLY A 46 13.21 -4.25 4.73
N GLY A 47 12.89 -4.41 3.45
CA GLY A 47 11.89 -5.33 2.93
C GLY A 47 10.51 -4.69 3.10
N PHE A 48 9.81 -4.42 2.01
CA PHE A 48 8.36 -4.25 2.10
C PHE A 48 7.79 -5.66 2.22
N ASP A 49 7.69 -6.18 3.44
CA ASP A 49 6.93 -7.41 3.69
C ASP A 49 5.45 -7.03 3.59
N ILE A 50 4.89 -7.12 2.38
CA ILE A 50 3.46 -6.94 2.10
C ILE A 50 2.92 -8.32 1.77
N GLU A 51 2.11 -8.86 2.68
CA GLU A 51 1.40 -10.12 2.47
C GLU A 51 -0.04 -9.80 2.03
N ILE A 52 -0.42 -10.31 0.85
CA ILE A 52 -1.78 -10.21 0.29
C ILE A 52 -2.34 -11.62 0.13
N GLU A 53 -3.31 -11.98 0.96
CA GLU A 53 -4.01 -13.27 0.87
C GLU A 53 -5.13 -13.25 -0.19
N GLY A 54 -5.41 -14.41 -0.79
CA GLY A 54 -5.95 -14.59 -2.15
C GLY A 54 -4.93 -15.25 -3.09
N ALA A 55 -3.68 -15.39 -2.64
CA ALA A 55 -2.71 -16.27 -3.25
C ALA A 55 -3.06 -17.73 -2.88
N SER A 56 -3.71 -18.46 -3.79
CA SER A 56 -3.66 -19.92 -3.72
C SER A 56 -2.19 -20.34 -3.71
N CYS A 57 -1.74 -20.81 -2.57
CA CYS A 57 -0.40 -21.32 -2.32
C CYS A 57 -0.23 -22.69 -2.98
N TYR A 58 -0.30 -22.75 -4.31
CA TYR A 58 0.18 -23.86 -5.14
C TYR A 58 0.77 -23.30 -6.45
N PHE A 59 2.06 -22.96 -6.36
CA PHE A 59 3.05 -22.82 -7.43
C PHE A 59 2.69 -22.11 -8.76
N GLY A 60 3.23 -20.89 -8.88
CA GLY A 60 3.50 -20.19 -10.13
C GLY A 60 4.29 -18.91 -9.90
N GLY A 61 5.31 -18.92 -9.03
CA GLY A 61 6.06 -17.71 -8.67
C GLY A 61 7.05 -17.30 -9.77
N MET A 62 7.02 -16.02 -10.15
CA MET A 62 7.64 -15.46 -11.35
C MET A 62 9.19 -15.47 -11.32
N SER A 63 9.76 -15.48 -12.53
CA SER A 63 11.14 -15.84 -12.90
C SER A 63 12.27 -14.94 -12.40
N VAL A 64 13.49 -15.51 -12.41
CA VAL A 64 14.80 -14.83 -12.27
C VAL A 64 14.91 -13.65 -13.23
N TYR A 65 15.37 -12.48 -12.74
CA TYR A 65 15.74 -11.36 -13.60
C TYR A 65 16.88 -11.76 -14.53
N LYS A 66 16.52 -12.09 -15.77
CA LYS A 66 17.39 -12.01 -16.93
C LYS A 66 16.97 -10.72 -17.61
N GLY A 67 17.81 -9.68 -17.54
CA GLY A 67 17.47 -8.35 -18.05
C GLY A 67 16.84 -8.39 -19.44
N GLY A 68 15.89 -7.47 -19.67
CA GLY A 68 15.19 -7.33 -20.95
C GLY A 68 13.69 -7.66 -20.96
N VAL A 69 13.03 -7.78 -19.80
CA VAL A 69 11.57 -7.97 -19.70
C VAL A 69 10.97 -6.89 -18.80
N ASP A 70 9.81 -6.36 -19.19
CA ASP A 70 9.05 -5.39 -18.39
C ASP A 70 8.89 -5.84 -16.93
N CYS A 71 9.02 -4.90 -15.99
CA CYS A 71 8.86 -5.18 -14.57
C CYS A 71 7.50 -5.84 -14.31
N PRO A 72 7.45 -7.01 -13.64
CA PRO A 72 6.20 -7.69 -13.33
C PRO A 72 5.18 -6.75 -12.68
N LEU A 73 3.93 -6.79 -13.15
CA LEU A 73 2.86 -5.96 -12.60
C LEU A 73 2.74 -6.10 -11.07
N VAL A 74 2.91 -7.32 -10.55
CA VAL A 74 2.93 -7.60 -9.10
C VAL A 74 4.02 -6.82 -8.35
N ALA A 75 5.24 -6.75 -8.89
CA ALA A 75 6.34 -6.02 -8.27
C ALA A 75 6.05 -4.50 -8.27
N ARG A 76 5.43 -4.00 -9.34
CA ARG A 76 4.98 -2.61 -9.44
C ARG A 76 3.88 -2.27 -8.43
N LEU A 77 2.87 -3.14 -8.28
CA LEU A 77 1.80 -2.95 -7.29
C LEU A 77 2.36 -2.95 -5.87
N TYR A 78 3.27 -3.88 -5.53
CA TYR A 78 3.90 -3.91 -4.21
C TYR A 78 4.77 -2.69 -3.93
N ALA A 79 5.52 -2.20 -4.92
CA ALA A 79 6.25 -0.95 -4.77
C ALA A 79 5.32 0.24 -4.48
N LYS A 80 4.16 0.31 -5.17
CA LYS A 80 3.14 1.33 -4.90
C LYS A 80 2.54 1.20 -3.49
N VAL A 81 2.28 -0.01 -2.98
CA VAL A 81 1.78 -0.22 -1.61
C VAL A 81 2.82 0.20 -0.57
N GLY A 82 4.08 -0.15 -0.77
CA GLY A 82 5.18 0.28 0.11
C GLY A 82 5.31 1.82 0.15
N LEU A 83 5.19 2.45 -1.02
CA LEU A 83 5.19 3.90 -1.15
C LEU A 83 3.96 4.55 -0.49
N HIS A 84 2.78 3.96 -0.66
CA HIS A 84 1.55 4.39 -0.01
C HIS A 84 1.70 4.39 1.52
N ARG A 85 2.19 3.28 2.09
CA ARG A 85 2.50 3.18 3.53
C ARG A 85 3.42 4.30 3.98
N TYR A 86 4.51 4.54 3.25
CA TYR A 86 5.46 5.59 3.59
C TYR A 86 4.83 6.99 3.54
N ASN A 87 4.11 7.31 2.46
CA ASN A 87 3.41 8.58 2.29
C ASN A 87 2.42 8.86 3.42
N MET A 88 1.66 7.84 3.84
CA MET A 88 0.70 7.98 4.94
C MET A 88 1.37 8.18 6.30
N LEU A 89 2.50 7.51 6.56
CA LEU A 89 3.21 7.62 7.83
C LEU A 89 3.98 8.94 7.99
N GLU A 90 4.62 9.42 6.92
CA GLU A 90 5.44 10.63 6.96
C GLU A 90 4.73 11.88 6.44
N GLY A 91 3.50 11.75 5.94
CA GLY A 91 2.76 12.86 5.33
C GLY A 91 3.40 13.39 4.04
N THR A 92 4.00 12.50 3.24
CA THR A 92 4.64 12.85 1.95
C THR A 92 3.74 12.53 0.76
N ASN A 93 4.09 13.06 -0.42
CA ASN A 93 3.40 12.75 -1.69
C ASN A 93 4.39 12.27 -2.77
N LEU A 94 5.12 11.20 -2.45
CA LEU A 94 6.08 10.59 -3.37
C LEU A 94 5.36 9.72 -4.39
N HIS A 95 5.87 9.72 -5.63
CA HIS A 95 5.34 8.93 -6.73
C HIS A 95 6.38 7.92 -7.23
N LEU A 96 5.92 6.73 -7.60
CA LEU A 96 6.79 5.68 -8.14
C LEU A 96 7.21 6.07 -9.55
N ARG A 97 8.51 6.32 -9.76
CA ARG A 97 9.05 6.63 -11.09
C ARG A 97 9.40 5.36 -11.87
N GLU A 98 10.25 4.53 -11.28
CA GLU A 98 10.78 3.33 -11.92
C GLU A 98 11.24 2.35 -10.85
N ILE A 99 11.23 1.06 -11.17
CA ILE A 99 11.81 0.00 -10.35
C ILE A 99 13.16 -0.38 -10.96
N GLU A 100 14.25 0.07 -10.33
CA GLU A 100 15.61 -0.26 -10.78
C GLU A 100 15.96 -1.73 -10.56
N LYS A 101 15.50 -2.29 -9.43
CA LYS A 101 15.77 -3.66 -9.01
C LYS A 101 14.75 -4.11 -7.97
N TYR A 102 14.39 -5.39 -8.01
CA TYR A 102 13.68 -6.07 -6.94
C TYR A 102 14.35 -7.42 -6.66
N ASN A 103 14.25 -7.89 -5.42
CA ASN A 103 14.68 -9.24 -5.03
C ASN A 103 13.44 -10.01 -4.57
N LEU A 104 13.38 -11.30 -4.89
CA LEU A 104 12.38 -12.22 -4.36
C LEU A 104 13.10 -13.30 -3.57
N VAL A 105 12.62 -13.58 -2.36
CA VAL A 105 13.20 -14.60 -1.49
C VAL A 105 12.18 -15.72 -1.32
N TRP A 106 12.60 -16.95 -1.59
CA TRP A 106 11.81 -18.15 -1.35
C TRP A 106 12.03 -18.60 0.09
N ILE A 107 11.25 -18.06 1.01
CA ILE A 107 11.30 -18.48 2.41
C ILE A 107 10.19 -19.50 2.63
N LYS A 108 10.53 -20.68 3.15
CA LYS A 108 9.53 -21.62 3.67
C LYS A 108 8.82 -20.93 4.84
N SER A 109 7.49 -20.97 4.90
CA SER A 109 6.69 -20.16 5.86
C SER A 109 7.09 -20.32 7.33
N GLU A 110 7.78 -21.41 7.67
CA GLU A 110 8.30 -21.79 8.98
C GLU A 110 9.37 -20.85 9.59
N ILE A 111 9.88 -19.85 8.86
CA ILE A 111 11.02 -18.99 9.30
C ILE A 111 10.61 -17.53 9.60
N TYR A 112 9.33 -17.16 9.48
CA TYR A 112 8.94 -15.75 9.68
C TYR A 112 8.91 -15.32 11.16
N PRO A 113 9.39 -14.09 11.49
CA PRO A 113 9.05 -13.42 12.74
C PRO A 113 7.52 -13.24 12.83
N LYS A 114 6.97 -13.19 14.05
CA LYS A 114 5.52 -13.09 14.38
C LYS A 114 4.70 -12.48 13.22
N GLN A 115 4.08 -13.34 12.40
CA GLN A 115 3.34 -12.94 11.21
C GLN A 115 2.16 -12.05 11.61
N PHE A 116 2.12 -10.84 11.09
CA PHE A 116 0.94 -9.98 11.16
C PHE A 116 0.11 -10.25 9.91
N PHE A 117 -0.91 -11.09 10.04
CA PHE A 117 -1.81 -11.46 8.96
C PHE A 117 -3.26 -11.31 9.43
N ASP A 118 -4.15 -11.00 8.49
CA ASP A 118 -5.58 -10.92 8.73
C ASP A 118 -6.26 -12.23 8.34
N ALA A 119 -6.72 -12.98 9.33
CA ALA A 119 -7.42 -14.26 9.14
C ALA A 119 -8.95 -14.12 9.09
N VAL A 120 -9.48 -12.89 9.15
CA VAL A 120 -10.92 -12.66 9.26
C VAL A 120 -11.55 -12.62 7.87
N ASP A 121 -12.63 -13.37 7.68
CA ASP A 121 -13.37 -13.40 6.40
C ASP A 121 -13.83 -11.99 5.99
N LEU A 122 -13.75 -11.68 4.70
CA LEU A 122 -14.32 -10.45 4.14
C LEU A 122 -15.84 -10.55 4.04
N PRO A 123 -16.58 -9.42 4.15
CA PRO A 123 -17.99 -9.43 3.84
C PRO A 123 -18.21 -9.80 2.38
N GLY A 124 -19.07 -10.78 2.09
CA GLY A 124 -19.30 -11.24 0.72
C GLY A 124 -20.22 -10.36 -0.15
N LYS A 125 -20.57 -9.15 0.30
CA LYS A 125 -21.50 -8.26 -0.42
C LYS A 125 -21.31 -6.78 -0.10
N TRP A 126 -21.80 -5.94 -1.01
CA TRP A 126 -21.91 -4.49 -0.82
C TRP A 126 -22.79 -4.16 0.41
N PRO A 127 -22.47 -3.09 1.18
CA PRO A 127 -23.28 -2.70 2.33
C PRO A 127 -24.71 -2.33 1.91
N SER A 128 -25.68 -2.94 2.58
CA SER A 128 -27.11 -2.71 2.33
C SER A 128 -27.61 -1.43 3.01
N LYS A 129 -28.85 -1.01 2.72
CA LYS A 129 -29.44 0.19 3.36
C LYS A 129 -29.52 0.04 4.88
N GLU A 130 -29.73 -1.18 5.37
CA GLU A 130 -29.77 -1.50 6.79
C GLU A 130 -28.39 -1.31 7.44
N ALA A 131 -27.31 -1.65 6.72
CA ALA A 131 -25.95 -1.38 7.18
C ALA A 131 -25.69 0.11 7.40
N PHE A 132 -26.20 0.99 6.51
CA PHE A 132 -26.10 2.43 6.68
C PHE A 132 -27.01 2.99 7.79
N ALA A 133 -28.08 2.29 8.14
CA ALA A 133 -28.98 2.69 9.22
C ALA A 133 -28.50 2.22 10.60
N ASP A 134 -27.57 1.26 10.64
CA ASP A 134 -26.98 0.72 11.85
C ASP A 134 -26.02 1.73 12.49
N LYS A 135 -26.36 2.19 13.70
CA LYS A 135 -25.57 3.17 14.45
C LYS A 135 -24.28 2.60 15.04
N THR A 136 -24.10 1.27 15.00
CA THR A 136 -22.88 0.60 15.47
C THR A 136 -21.83 0.47 14.37
N ARG A 137 -22.19 0.72 13.11
CA ARG A 137 -21.30 0.66 11.96
C ARG A 137 -21.08 2.05 11.39
N PHE A 138 -19.83 2.38 11.07
CA PHE A 138 -19.47 3.70 10.57
C PHE A 138 -19.09 3.61 9.09
N LEU A 139 -20.09 3.78 8.22
CA LEU A 139 -19.90 3.73 6.77
C LEU A 139 -19.97 5.13 6.14
N TYR A 140 -18.99 5.42 5.30
CA TYR A 140 -18.80 6.70 4.63
C TYR A 140 -18.88 6.50 3.12
N LYS A 141 -19.88 7.11 2.49
CA LYS A 141 -19.96 7.21 1.04
C LYS A 141 -19.03 8.32 0.59
N MET A 142 -18.08 8.00 -0.27
CA MET A 142 -17.13 8.96 -0.81
C MET A 142 -17.72 9.67 -2.03
N GLN A 143 -17.25 10.89 -2.29
CA GLN A 143 -17.47 11.62 -3.52
C GLN A 143 -16.33 11.36 -4.53
N GLU A 144 -16.56 11.74 -5.79
CA GLU A 144 -15.56 11.53 -6.85
C GLU A 144 -14.23 12.21 -6.57
N SER A 145 -14.28 13.47 -6.10
CA SER A 145 -13.09 14.21 -5.66
C SER A 145 -12.31 13.48 -4.56
N ASP A 146 -12.99 12.74 -3.68
CA ASP A 146 -12.34 12.09 -2.56
C ASP A 146 -11.41 10.96 -3.03
N TRP A 147 -11.82 10.14 -4.01
CA TRP A 147 -10.96 9.08 -4.54
C TRP A 147 -10.01 9.52 -5.65
N GLU A 148 -10.28 10.66 -6.30
CA GLU A 148 -9.33 11.30 -7.21
C GLU A 148 -8.16 11.95 -6.46
N GLU A 149 -8.40 12.50 -5.27
CA GLU A 149 -7.34 13.06 -4.42
C GLU A 149 -6.53 11.99 -3.67
N HIS A 150 -7.09 10.79 -3.51
CA HIS A 150 -6.49 9.70 -2.73
C HIS A 150 -6.26 8.44 -3.58
N ASP A 151 -5.15 8.45 -4.33
CA ASP A 151 -4.73 7.40 -5.28
C ASP A 151 -4.70 5.97 -4.72
N TRP A 152 -4.62 5.82 -3.39
CA TRP A 152 -4.59 4.51 -2.75
C TRP A 152 -5.90 3.73 -2.93
N ILE A 153 -7.04 4.41 -3.12
CA ILE A 153 -8.31 3.74 -3.44
C ILE A 153 -8.19 3.01 -4.77
N ARG A 154 -7.66 3.70 -5.80
CA ARG A 154 -7.38 3.08 -7.10
C ARG A 154 -6.39 1.94 -6.96
N LEU A 155 -5.33 2.11 -6.16
CA LEU A 155 -4.35 1.04 -5.91
C LEU A 155 -5.01 -0.22 -5.35
N TYR A 156 -5.94 -0.09 -4.40
CA TYR A 156 -6.60 -1.25 -3.78
C TYR A 156 -7.51 -1.98 -4.78
N MET A 157 -8.23 -1.23 -5.62
CA MET A 157 -8.99 -1.79 -6.74
C MET A 157 -8.07 -2.54 -7.71
N GLU A 158 -6.95 -1.93 -8.14
CA GLU A 158 -5.98 -2.55 -9.06
C GLU A 158 -5.42 -3.87 -8.50
N ILE A 159 -5.16 -3.93 -7.18
CA ILE A 159 -4.69 -5.14 -6.51
C ILE A 159 -5.77 -6.22 -6.45
N ALA A 160 -7.00 -5.86 -6.07
CA ALA A 160 -8.11 -6.81 -5.99
C ALA A 160 -8.42 -7.42 -7.37
N PHE A 161 -8.43 -6.59 -8.42
CA PHE A 161 -8.60 -7.04 -9.80
C PHE A 161 -7.44 -7.91 -10.29
N PHE A 162 -6.19 -7.54 -9.99
CA PHE A 162 -5.03 -8.36 -10.32
C PHE A 162 -5.08 -9.74 -9.65
N ASN A 163 -5.60 -9.81 -8.42
CA ASN A 163 -5.69 -11.06 -7.67
C ASN A 163 -6.80 -11.99 -8.15
N SER A 164 -7.86 -11.48 -8.80
CA SER A 164 -8.94 -12.35 -9.28
C SER A 164 -8.51 -13.30 -10.40
N ASP A 165 -7.55 -12.90 -11.24
CA ASP A 165 -6.97 -13.79 -12.24
C ASP A 165 -5.54 -13.37 -12.63
N ARG A 166 -4.57 -13.75 -11.80
CA ARG A 166 -3.15 -13.39 -11.95
C ARG A 166 -2.49 -13.87 -13.26
N TRP A 167 -3.17 -14.67 -14.07
CA TRP A 167 -2.65 -15.23 -15.32
C TRP A 167 -2.97 -14.36 -16.53
N LEU A 168 -3.86 -13.38 -16.40
CA LEU A 168 -4.22 -12.46 -17.48
C LEU A 168 -3.23 -11.30 -17.57
N ASN A 169 -3.02 -10.81 -18.81
CA ASN A 169 -2.32 -9.55 -19.01
C ASN A 169 -3.30 -8.39 -18.73
N HIS A 170 -3.37 -7.98 -17.47
CA HIS A 170 -4.31 -6.95 -17.04
C HIS A 170 -3.92 -5.57 -17.58
N ASN A 171 -4.77 -4.98 -18.40
CA ASN A 171 -4.72 -3.55 -18.65
C ASN A 171 -5.50 -2.80 -17.56
N LEU A 172 -4.78 -2.28 -16.57
CA LEU A 172 -5.38 -1.54 -15.46
C LEU A 172 -6.01 -0.20 -15.88
N SER A 173 -5.67 0.31 -17.07
CA SER A 173 -6.21 1.58 -17.59
C SER A 173 -7.69 1.47 -17.96
N ASP A 174 -8.19 0.27 -18.20
CA ASP A 174 -9.59 0.00 -18.57
C ASP A 174 -10.53 -0.01 -17.35
N LEU A 175 -9.98 0.15 -16.14
CA LEU A 175 -10.73 0.15 -14.89
C LEU A 175 -11.18 1.56 -14.51
N LYS A 176 -12.50 1.71 -14.31
CA LYS A 176 -13.15 2.95 -13.91
C LYS A 176 -13.91 2.80 -12.59
N ILE A 177 -13.52 3.56 -11.58
CA ILE A 177 -14.23 3.64 -10.29
C ILE A 177 -15.59 4.32 -10.51
N LEU A 178 -16.64 3.75 -9.93
CA LEU A 178 -17.99 4.31 -9.95
C LEU A 178 -18.44 4.79 -8.56
N ASN A 179 -18.22 3.96 -7.54
CA ASN A 179 -18.64 4.24 -6.18
C ASN A 179 -17.65 3.67 -5.18
N VAL A 180 -17.44 4.41 -4.10
CA VAL A 180 -16.58 3.98 -2.99
C VAL A 180 -17.32 4.16 -1.67
N VAL A 181 -17.25 3.12 -0.84
CA VAL A 181 -17.68 3.17 0.55
C VAL A 181 -16.52 2.72 1.42
N VAL A 182 -16.21 3.48 2.46
CA VAL A 182 -15.24 3.10 3.47
C VAL A 182 -15.98 2.84 4.78
N GLU A 183 -15.64 1.75 5.44
CA GLU A 183 -16.12 1.41 6.77
C GLU A 183 -14.95 1.45 7.76
N THR A 184 -15.18 2.06 8.91
CA THR A 184 -14.18 2.23 9.97
C THR A 184 -14.70 1.65 11.29
N GLU A 185 -13.77 1.26 12.16
CA GLU A 185 -14.09 0.74 13.51
C GLU A 185 -14.59 1.84 14.46
N GLU A 186 -14.20 3.09 14.21
CA GLU A 186 -14.52 4.25 15.04
C GLU A 186 -15.30 5.30 14.23
N ASN A 187 -16.08 6.12 14.93
CA ASN A 187 -16.75 7.27 14.32
C ASN A 187 -15.74 8.42 14.13
N LEU A 188 -15.39 8.73 12.89
CA LEU A 188 -14.36 9.69 12.50
C LEU A 188 -14.97 10.84 11.70
N PRO A 189 -14.41 12.06 11.79
CA PRO A 189 -14.74 13.12 10.85
C PRO A 189 -14.47 12.68 9.40
N HIS A 190 -15.41 12.95 8.50
CA HIS A 190 -15.36 12.47 7.11
C HIS A 190 -14.02 12.77 6.40
N GLU A 191 -13.51 13.99 6.58
CA GLU A 191 -12.24 14.48 6.03
C GLU A 191 -10.98 13.74 6.53
N THR A 192 -11.09 12.99 7.63
CA THR A 192 -9.99 12.23 8.22
C THR A 192 -9.97 10.77 7.80
N VAL A 193 -11.10 10.24 7.31
CA VAL A 193 -11.25 8.82 6.97
C VAL A 193 -10.17 8.40 5.97
N LEU A 194 -10.02 9.16 4.88
CA LEU A 194 -9.08 8.83 3.80
C LEU A 194 -7.61 9.19 4.10
N LYS A 195 -7.38 10.08 5.07
CA LYS A 195 -6.05 10.51 5.50
C LYS A 195 -5.50 9.65 6.64
N SER A 196 -6.36 8.92 7.34
CA SER A 196 -5.96 8.11 8.48
C SER A 196 -5.28 6.82 8.03
N PHE A 197 -4.13 6.53 8.63
CA PHE A 197 -3.42 5.27 8.43
C PHE A 197 -3.86 4.23 9.46
N ARG A 198 -5.12 3.81 9.36
CA ARG A 198 -5.82 2.94 10.31
C ARG A 198 -6.47 1.75 9.61
N ASN A 199 -7.00 0.82 10.41
CA ASN A 199 -7.86 -0.23 9.93
C ASN A 199 -9.06 0.37 9.19
N VAL A 200 -9.28 -0.10 7.95
CA VAL A 200 -10.42 0.30 7.14
C VAL A 200 -10.87 -0.87 6.29
N LEU A 201 -12.16 -0.95 6.06
CA LEU A 201 -12.75 -1.84 5.06
C LEU A 201 -13.30 -1.00 3.90
N VAL A 202 -12.85 -1.31 2.69
CA VAL A 202 -13.09 -0.47 1.52
C VAL A 202 -13.87 -1.28 0.49
N TYR A 203 -15.03 -0.75 0.10
CA TYR A 203 -15.87 -1.29 -0.94
C TYR A 203 -15.76 -0.39 -2.17
N ILE A 204 -15.38 -0.95 -3.31
CA ILE A 204 -15.16 -0.20 -4.55
C ILE A 204 -15.98 -0.87 -5.64
N ARG A 205 -16.99 -0.17 -6.17
CA ARG A 205 -17.70 -0.59 -7.37
C ARG A 205 -16.99 0.03 -8.56
N TYR A 206 -16.63 -0.80 -9.53
CA TYR A 206 -15.87 -0.36 -10.70
C TYR A 206 -16.25 -1.16 -11.93
N ASP A 207 -16.02 -0.54 -13.07
CA ASP A 207 -16.26 -1.10 -14.38
C ASP A 207 -14.92 -1.43 -15.05
N GLN A 208 -14.88 -2.55 -15.78
CA GLN A 208 -13.80 -2.91 -16.69
C GLN A 208 -14.30 -2.76 -18.13
N TYR A 209 -13.69 -1.86 -18.89
CA TYR A 209 -13.99 -1.72 -20.30
C TYR A 209 -13.40 -2.88 -21.12
N LEU A 210 -14.23 -3.52 -21.94
CA LEU A 210 -13.85 -4.66 -22.79
C LEU A 210 -13.90 -4.32 -24.29
N GLY A 211 -13.86 -3.03 -24.64
CA GLY A 211 -13.94 -2.62 -26.05
C GLY A 211 -15.35 -2.80 -26.62
N ALA A 212 -15.43 -3.51 -27.75
CA ALA A 212 -16.70 -3.81 -28.42
C ALA A 212 -17.60 -4.77 -27.64
N ASP A 213 -17.01 -5.55 -26.72
CA ASP A 213 -17.72 -6.54 -25.89
C ASP A 213 -18.42 -5.90 -24.68
N GLY A 214 -18.34 -4.58 -24.54
CA GLY A 214 -19.05 -3.81 -23.53
C GLY A 214 -18.24 -3.58 -22.26
N VAL A 215 -18.89 -3.76 -21.11
CA VAL A 215 -18.34 -3.44 -19.80
C VAL A 215 -18.64 -4.57 -18.83
N CYS A 216 -17.61 -5.04 -18.11
CA CYS A 216 -17.77 -5.98 -17.02
C CYS A 216 -17.83 -5.22 -15.68
N LYS A 217 -18.86 -5.48 -14.89
CA LYS A 217 -19.11 -4.79 -13.62
C LYS A 217 -18.51 -5.58 -12.46
N HIS A 218 -17.77 -4.90 -11.60
CA HIS A 218 -17.06 -5.51 -10.48
C HIS A 218 -17.31 -4.78 -9.16
N ILE A 219 -17.15 -5.51 -8.06
CA ILE A 219 -17.01 -4.98 -6.71
C ILE A 219 -15.71 -5.53 -6.11
N ALA A 220 -14.80 -4.65 -5.73
CA ALA A 220 -13.68 -4.99 -4.87
C ALA A 220 -14.03 -4.72 -3.41
N ILE A 221 -13.70 -5.65 -2.54
CA ILE A 221 -13.82 -5.51 -1.08
C ILE A 221 -12.44 -5.74 -0.51
N VAL A 222 -11.85 -4.70 0.07
CA VAL A 222 -10.45 -4.72 0.54
C VAL A 222 -10.39 -4.25 1.98
N ARG A 223 -9.91 -5.10 2.87
CA ARG A 223 -9.57 -4.74 4.25
C ARG A 223 -8.10 -4.36 4.32
N ARG A 224 -7.83 -3.18 4.87
CA ARG A 224 -6.51 -2.81 5.37
C ARG A 224 -6.50 -3.01 6.88
N THR A 225 -5.54 -3.78 7.37
CA THR A 225 -5.21 -3.85 8.80
C THR A 225 -3.81 -3.28 9.02
N VAL A 226 -3.66 -2.50 10.09
CA VAL A 226 -2.41 -1.83 10.43
C VAL A 226 -2.00 -2.21 11.84
N GLU A 227 -0.82 -2.83 11.97
CA GLU A 227 -0.24 -3.16 13.27
C GLU A 227 0.20 -1.88 13.99
N LEU A 228 -0.24 -1.70 15.24
CA LEU A 228 -0.04 -0.43 15.96
C LEU A 228 1.42 -0.13 16.25
N THR A 229 2.25 -1.15 16.47
CA THR A 229 3.64 -0.97 16.90
C THR A 229 4.60 -0.83 15.74
N THR A 230 4.48 -1.70 14.74
CA THR A 230 5.39 -1.74 13.59
C THR A 230 4.89 -0.91 12.41
N HIS A 231 3.61 -0.54 12.44
CA HIS A 231 2.89 0.00 11.29
C HIS A 231 2.97 -0.93 10.07
N CYS A 232 3.14 -2.23 10.28
CA CYS A 232 3.00 -3.22 9.22
C CYS A 232 1.57 -3.16 8.67
N VAL A 233 1.43 -3.35 7.37
CA VAL A 233 0.14 -3.32 6.69
C VAL A 233 -0.12 -4.69 6.11
N CYS A 234 -1.30 -5.23 6.39
CA CYS A 234 -1.86 -6.34 5.64
C CYS A 234 -3.04 -5.79 4.81
N LEU A 235 -3.07 -6.18 3.53
CA LEU A 235 -4.18 -5.92 2.64
C LEU A 235 -4.79 -7.27 2.27
N PHE A 236 -6.03 -7.49 2.66
CA PHE A 236 -6.79 -8.67 2.28
C PHE A 236 -7.96 -8.23 1.42
N GLY A 237 -8.09 -8.79 0.22
CA GLY A 237 -9.08 -8.28 -0.73
C GLY A 237 -9.52 -9.29 -1.77
N GLU A 238 -10.80 -9.18 -2.13
CA GLU A 238 -11.46 -10.00 -3.14
C GLU A 238 -12.13 -9.10 -4.18
N SER A 239 -12.25 -9.60 -5.40
CA SER A 239 -13.03 -8.97 -6.47
C SER A 239 -14.17 -9.91 -6.89
N LEU A 240 -15.38 -9.36 -6.90
CA LEU A 240 -16.62 -10.06 -7.18
C LEU A 240 -17.26 -9.49 -8.45
N LEU A 241 -17.80 -10.36 -9.30
CA LEU A 241 -18.60 -9.93 -10.45
C LEU A 241 -19.98 -9.47 -10.00
N VAL A 242 -20.46 -8.37 -10.59
CA VAL A 242 -21.83 -7.91 -10.40
C VAL A 242 -22.69 -8.41 -11.57
N PRO A 243 -23.75 -9.20 -11.32
CA PRO A 243 -24.66 -9.61 -12.37
C PRO A 243 -25.33 -8.42 -13.06
N ASP A 244 -25.65 -8.56 -14.35
CA ASP A 244 -26.30 -7.50 -15.12
C ASP A 244 -27.73 -7.16 -14.68
N SER A 245 -28.31 -7.94 -13.76
CA SER A 245 -29.69 -7.81 -13.30
C SER A 245 -29.92 -6.88 -12.10
N GLU A 246 -28.89 -6.17 -11.62
CA GLU A 246 -29.01 -5.12 -10.56
C GLU A 246 -28.95 -3.70 -11.11
#